data_AF-A0A5C7PXZ8-F1
#
_entry.id   AF-A0A5C7PXZ8-F1
#
_cell.length_a   1.000
_cell.length_b   1.000
_cell.length_c   1.000
_cell.angle_alpha   90.00
_cell.angle_beta   90.00
_cell.angle_gamma   90.00
#
_symmetry.space_group_name_H-M   'P 1'
#
loop_
_entity.id
_entity.type
_entity.pdbx_description
1 polymer ?
#
loop_
_entity_poly.entity_id
_entity_poly.type
_entity_poly.pdbx_seq_one_letter_code
_entity_poly.pdbx_strand_id
1 'polypeptide(L)'
;EKSLGAVAKGGTTNLVDVVEYAEPVTTHGFVFMDTPGYDPVSATGQVAGGANLICFTTGRGSVYGCKPAPSIKLATNSALYERMTEDMDINCGEIVDGTVSVQQKGQEIFELILRVASGEATCSEALGMGNDEFVPWTLGATM
;
A
#
# COMPACT_ATOMS: atom_id res chain seq x y z
N GLU A 1 0.29 14.23 15.74
CA GLU A 1 1.50 13.39 15.53
C GLU A 1 1.28 12.27 14.52
N LYS A 2 0.35 11.32 14.74
CA LYS A 2 0.10 10.18 13.81
C LYS A 2 -0.20 10.58 12.34
N SER A 3 -0.99 11.62 12.12
CA SER A 3 -1.35 12.06 10.76
C SER A 3 -0.15 12.58 9.94
N LEU A 4 0.89 13.10 10.60
CA LEU A 4 2.10 13.58 9.91
C LEU A 4 2.87 12.41 9.27
N GLY A 5 2.94 11.26 9.96
CA GLY A 5 3.54 10.05 9.41
C GLY A 5 2.73 9.48 8.23
N ALA A 6 1.42 9.65 8.24
CA ALA A 6 0.58 9.22 7.12
C ALA A 6 0.85 10.04 5.86
N VAL A 7 1.00 11.37 5.98
CA VAL A 7 1.28 12.32 4.89
C VAL A 7 2.67 12.11 4.29
N ALA A 8 3.65 11.63 5.07
CA ALA A 8 5.01 11.38 4.57
C ALA A 8 5.07 10.45 3.34
N LYS A 9 4.06 9.59 3.14
CA LYS A 9 3.96 8.71 1.96
C LYS A 9 3.72 9.46 0.65
N GLY A 10 3.16 10.68 0.71
CA GLY A 10 3.01 11.54 -0.47
C GLY A 10 4.33 12.11 -0.97
N GLY A 11 5.43 11.92 -0.23
CA GLY A 11 6.74 12.45 -0.57
C GLY A 11 6.76 13.99 -0.53
N THR A 12 7.50 14.58 -1.46
CA THR A 12 7.68 16.04 -1.58
C THR A 12 7.11 16.61 -2.90
N THR A 13 6.49 15.77 -3.72
CA THR A 13 5.85 16.18 -4.97
C THR A 13 4.58 16.98 -4.68
N ASN A 14 4.26 17.95 -5.54
CA ASN A 14 3.04 18.74 -5.41
C ASN A 14 1.80 17.85 -5.57
N LEU A 15 0.81 18.03 -4.70
CA LEU A 15 -0.53 17.50 -4.88
C LEU A 15 -1.15 18.17 -6.12
N VAL A 16 -1.53 17.36 -7.11
CA VAL A 16 -2.06 17.86 -8.39
C VAL A 16 -3.57 17.70 -8.52
N ASP A 17 -4.18 16.82 -7.73
CA ASP A 17 -5.62 16.55 -7.79
C ASP A 17 -6.15 15.92 -6.51
N VAL A 18 -7.45 16.08 -6.27
CA VAL A 18 -8.18 15.46 -5.16
C VAL A 18 -9.47 14.87 -5.73
N VAL A 19 -9.70 13.58 -5.50
CA VAL A 19 -10.85 12.85 -6.05
C VAL A 19 -11.65 12.19 -4.94
N GLU A 20 -12.95 12.00 -5.17
CA GLU A 20 -13.83 11.29 -4.25
C GLU A 20 -13.58 9.77 -4.28
N TYR A 21 -14.17 9.06 -3.32
CA TYR A 21 -14.05 7.60 -3.22
C TYR A 21 -14.44 6.91 -4.54
N ALA A 22 -13.53 6.11 -5.09
CA ALA A 22 -13.70 5.37 -6.34
C ALA A 22 -13.95 6.23 -7.60
N GLU A 23 -13.75 7.54 -7.51
CA GLU A 23 -13.76 8.40 -8.71
C GLU A 23 -12.57 8.04 -9.62
N PRO A 24 -12.77 7.97 -10.96
CA PRO A 24 -11.69 7.65 -11.89
C PRO A 24 -10.54 8.67 -11.84
N VAL A 25 -9.33 8.20 -11.56
CA VAL A 25 -8.13 9.05 -11.55
C VAL A 25 -7.64 9.23 -12.99
N THR A 26 -7.74 10.45 -13.51
CA THR A 26 -7.30 10.80 -14.87
C THR A 26 -6.08 11.73 -14.92
N THR A 27 -5.75 12.37 -13.80
CA THR A 27 -4.61 13.27 -13.66
C THR A 27 -3.32 12.51 -13.34
N HIS A 28 -2.23 12.83 -14.03
CA HIS A 28 -0.90 12.27 -13.73
C HIS A 28 -0.17 13.08 -12.65
N GLY A 29 0.32 12.41 -11.61
CA GLY A 29 1.09 13.02 -10.52
C GLY A 29 0.66 12.47 -9.15
N PHE A 30 0.92 13.24 -8.09
CA PHE A 30 0.39 12.91 -6.77
C PHE A 30 -1.09 13.32 -6.67
N VAL A 31 -1.97 12.33 -6.70
CA VAL A 31 -3.43 12.49 -6.53
C VAL A 31 -3.84 11.94 -5.16
N PHE A 32 -4.67 12.68 -4.44
CA PHE A 32 -5.24 12.22 -3.17
C PHE A 32 -6.69 11.76 -3.39
N MET A 33 -7.00 10.50 -3.04
CA MET A 33 -8.38 10.01 -3.01
C MET A 33 -8.92 10.06 -1.58
N ASP A 34 -10.06 10.73 -1.39
CA ASP A 34 -10.73 10.76 -0.09
C ASP A 34 -11.40 9.40 0.19
N THR A 35 -10.77 8.62 1.08
CA THR A 35 -11.20 7.27 1.44
C THR A 35 -11.30 7.12 2.95
N PRO A 36 -12.14 6.22 3.48
CA PRO A 36 -12.20 5.96 4.92
C PRO A 36 -10.90 5.31 5.42
N GLY A 37 -10.59 5.47 6.71
CA GLY A 37 -9.35 4.94 7.28
C GLY A 37 -9.30 3.42 7.50
N TYR A 38 -10.32 2.67 7.06
CA TYR A 38 -10.34 1.21 7.16
C TYR A 38 -9.70 0.59 5.91
N ASP A 39 -8.56 -0.07 6.09
CA ASP A 39 -7.64 -0.49 5.03
C ASP A 39 -8.31 -1.19 3.83
N PRO A 40 -9.14 -2.24 3.99
CA PRO A 40 -9.74 -2.93 2.85
C PRO A 40 -10.67 -2.02 2.05
N VAL A 41 -11.43 -1.16 2.73
CA VAL A 41 -12.35 -0.23 2.07
C VAL A 41 -11.59 0.88 1.36
N SER A 42 -10.54 1.42 2.00
CA SER A 42 -9.67 2.45 1.41
C SER A 42 -9.04 1.98 0.10
N ALA A 43 -8.36 0.83 0.16
CA ALA A 43 -7.70 0.27 -1.00
C ALA A 43 -8.69 -0.18 -2.09
N THR A 44 -9.89 -0.65 -1.71
CA THR A 44 -10.97 -0.93 -2.68
C THR A 44 -11.35 0.31 -3.48
N GLY A 45 -11.45 1.47 -2.83
CA GLY A 45 -11.71 2.75 -3.52
C GLY A 45 -10.60 3.10 -4.50
N GLN A 46 -9.34 2.98 -4.08
CA GLN A 46 -8.18 3.29 -4.91
C GLN A 46 -8.10 2.39 -6.15
N VAL A 47 -8.33 1.09 -5.97
CA VAL A 47 -8.39 0.10 -7.05
C VAL A 47 -9.55 0.39 -7.99
N ALA A 48 -10.74 0.69 -7.45
CA ALA A 48 -11.90 1.05 -8.26
C ALA A 48 -11.69 2.36 -9.05
N GLY A 49 -10.92 3.30 -8.51
CA GLY A 49 -10.51 4.53 -9.21
C GLY A 49 -9.39 4.35 -10.25
N GLY A 50 -8.81 3.15 -10.37
CA GLY A 50 -7.83 2.81 -11.41
C GLY A 50 -6.40 2.51 -10.92
N ALA A 51 -6.18 2.31 -9.62
CA ALA A 51 -4.88 1.85 -9.12
C ALA A 51 -4.63 0.39 -9.53
N ASN A 52 -3.53 0.14 -10.26
CA ASN A 52 -3.14 -1.20 -10.73
C ASN A 52 -2.19 -1.93 -9.78
N LEU A 53 -1.74 -1.27 -8.71
CA LEU A 53 -0.84 -1.82 -7.70
C LEU A 53 -1.02 -1.04 -6.39
N ILE A 54 -0.90 -1.73 -5.26
CA ILE A 54 -0.99 -1.12 -3.92
C ILE A 54 0.32 -1.35 -3.15
N CYS A 55 0.92 -0.29 -2.63
CA CYS A 55 1.99 -0.39 -1.63
C CYS A 55 1.39 -0.25 -0.23
N PHE A 56 1.41 -1.33 0.53
CA PHE A 56 0.75 -1.43 1.84
C PHE A 56 1.78 -1.48 2.98
N THR A 57 1.93 -0.38 3.71
CA THR A 57 2.84 -0.32 4.87
C THR A 57 2.18 -0.89 6.11
N THR A 58 2.85 -1.80 6.82
CA THR A 58 2.33 -2.35 8.08
C THR A 58 3.39 -2.49 9.16
N GLY A 59 3.05 -2.05 10.37
CA GLY A 59 3.87 -2.23 11.57
C GLY A 59 3.34 -3.28 12.54
N ARG A 60 2.16 -3.84 12.25
CA ARG A 60 1.46 -4.81 13.11
C ARG A 60 1.20 -6.16 12.46
N GLY A 61 1.68 -6.38 11.22
CA GLY A 61 1.53 -7.65 10.53
C GLY A 61 0.15 -7.85 9.91
N SER A 62 -0.41 -6.79 9.31
CA SER A 62 -1.60 -6.97 8.46
C SER A 62 -1.20 -7.78 7.23
N VAL A 63 -1.91 -8.87 6.99
CA VAL A 63 -1.71 -9.76 5.84
C VAL A 63 -2.57 -9.34 4.64
N TYR A 64 -2.79 -8.04 4.48
CA TYR A 64 -3.62 -7.50 3.41
C TYR A 64 -3.18 -8.03 2.03
N GLY A 65 -4.18 -8.40 1.23
CA GLY A 65 -4.07 -8.70 -0.19
C GLY A 65 -5.26 -8.09 -0.92
N CYS A 66 -5.14 -7.86 -2.22
CA CYS A 66 -6.23 -7.35 -3.05
C CYS A 66 -6.19 -8.07 -4.38
N LYS A 67 -7.11 -9.00 -4.67
CA LYS A 67 -7.02 -9.76 -5.92
C LYS A 67 -7.13 -8.92 -7.20
N PRO A 68 -7.92 -7.82 -7.24
CA PRO A 68 -7.96 -6.99 -8.43
C PRO A 68 -6.66 -6.21 -8.71
N ALA A 69 -5.78 -6.01 -7.72
CA ALA A 69 -4.52 -5.29 -7.89
C ALA A 69 -3.43 -5.82 -6.95
N PRO A 70 -2.25 -6.23 -7.45
CA PRO A 70 -1.17 -6.75 -6.61
C PRO A 70 -0.83 -5.81 -5.45
N SER A 71 -0.68 -6.38 -4.26
CA SER A 71 -0.38 -5.66 -3.02
C SER A 71 1.03 -5.98 -2.54
N ILE A 72 1.92 -5.00 -2.58
CA ILE A 72 3.28 -5.07 -2.04
C ILE A 72 3.23 -4.67 -0.56
N LYS A 73 3.55 -5.60 0.34
CA LYS A 73 3.59 -5.38 1.79
C LYS A 73 4.97 -4.92 2.25
N LEU A 74 4.98 -3.77 2.90
CA LEU A 74 6.18 -3.10 3.41
C LEU A 74 6.18 -3.15 4.95
N ALA A 75 7.03 -4.00 5.54
CA ALA A 75 7.17 -4.10 6.98
C ALA A 75 7.90 -2.87 7.54
N THR A 76 7.32 -2.18 8.52
CA THR A 76 7.93 -0.94 9.06
C THR A 76 9.03 -1.17 10.11
N ASN A 77 9.31 -2.42 10.48
CA ASN A 77 10.35 -2.80 11.43
C ASN A 77 10.86 -4.22 11.16
N SER A 78 12.14 -4.47 11.41
CA SER A 78 12.81 -5.74 11.08
C SER A 78 12.29 -6.91 11.91
N ALA A 79 11.96 -6.69 13.18
CA ALA A 79 11.39 -7.74 14.05
C ALA A 79 10.06 -8.28 13.51
N LEU A 80 9.21 -7.43 12.92
CA LEU A 80 7.99 -7.88 12.23
C LEU A 80 8.34 -8.68 10.98
N TYR A 81 9.26 -8.16 10.16
CA TYR A 81 9.66 -8.81 8.92
C TYR A 81 10.22 -10.21 9.17
N GLU A 82 11.11 -10.38 10.14
CA GLU A 82 11.72 -11.68 10.50
C GLU A 82 10.67 -12.69 10.98
N ARG A 83 9.63 -12.21 11.68
CA ARG A 83 8.59 -13.07 12.25
C ARG A 83 7.50 -13.44 11.24
N MET A 84 7.40 -12.69 10.14
CA MET A 84 6.37 -12.83 9.11
C MET A 84 6.98 -12.74 7.70
N THR A 85 8.16 -13.32 7.50
CA THR A 85 8.94 -13.17 6.24
C THR A 85 8.18 -13.70 5.03
N GLU A 86 7.32 -14.72 5.20
CA GLU A 86 6.48 -15.26 4.13
C GLU A 86 5.33 -14.30 3.74
N ASP A 87 4.95 -13.37 4.63
CA ASP A 87 3.88 -12.40 4.43
C ASP A 87 4.41 -11.00 4.05
N MET A 88 5.71 -10.75 3.91
CA MET A 88 6.25 -9.40 3.74
C MET A 88 7.18 -9.33 2.53
N ASP A 89 6.89 -8.43 1.60
CA ASP A 89 7.68 -8.29 0.37
C ASP A 89 8.98 -7.51 0.60
N ILE A 90 8.98 -6.48 1.47
CA ILE A 90 10.17 -5.65 1.78
C ILE A 90 10.25 -5.34 3.29
N ASN A 91 11.48 -5.43 3.82
CA ASN A 91 11.81 -4.91 5.14
C ASN A 91 12.21 -3.42 5.07
N CYS A 92 11.34 -2.51 5.51
CA CYS A 92 11.69 -1.09 5.68
C CYS A 92 12.27 -0.77 7.07
N GLY A 93 12.31 -1.76 7.98
CA GLY A 93 12.93 -1.63 9.31
C GLY A 93 14.43 -1.35 9.26
N GLU A 94 15.10 -1.79 8.20
CA GLU A 94 16.52 -1.54 7.94
C GLU A 94 16.88 -0.03 7.93
N ILE A 95 15.90 0.85 7.64
CA ILE A 95 16.08 2.30 7.74
C ILE A 95 16.30 2.72 9.21
N VAL A 96 15.51 2.16 10.12
CA VAL A 96 15.59 2.46 11.56
C VAL A 96 16.82 1.79 12.18
N ASP A 97 17.18 0.61 11.70
CA ASP A 97 18.39 -0.11 12.12
C ASP A 97 19.69 0.56 11.62
N GLY A 98 19.58 1.53 10.71
CA GLY A 98 20.70 2.30 10.17
C GLY A 98 21.55 1.54 9.15
N THR A 99 21.06 0.40 8.64
CA THR A 99 21.78 -0.44 7.66
C THR A 99 21.57 0.05 6.23
N VAL A 100 20.45 0.74 5.96
CA VAL A 100 20.15 1.37 4.66
C VAL A 100 19.56 2.77 4.84
N SER A 101 19.85 3.67 3.91
CA SER A 101 19.22 4.98 3.85
C SER A 101 17.79 4.91 3.30
N VAL A 102 17.00 5.96 3.56
CA VAL A 102 15.65 6.13 2.97
C VAL A 102 15.72 6.11 1.44
N GLN A 103 16.75 6.71 0.84
CA GLN A 103 16.92 6.75 -0.61
C GLN A 103 17.19 5.36 -1.19
N GLN A 104 18.05 4.57 -0.55
CA GLN A 104 18.33 3.19 -0.98
C GLN A 104 17.08 2.33 -0.88
N LYS A 105 16.34 2.42 0.23
CA LYS A 105 15.09 1.67 0.39
C LYS A 105 14.00 2.12 -0.57
N GLY A 106 13.94 3.42 -0.89
CA GLY A 106 13.04 3.94 -1.91
C GLY A 106 13.34 3.38 -3.32
N GLN A 107 14.63 3.26 -3.67
CA GLN A 107 15.06 2.65 -4.93
C GLN A 107 14.65 1.17 -5.00
N GLU A 108 14.85 0.40 -3.93
CA GLU A 108 14.46 -1.00 -3.84
C GLU A 108 12.93 -1.19 -3.99
N ILE A 109 12.13 -0.34 -3.32
CA ILE A 109 10.67 -0.35 -3.47
C ILE A 109 10.28 -0.05 -4.91
N PHE A 110 10.90 0.94 -5.55
CA PHE A 110 10.62 1.30 -6.94
C PHE A 110 10.95 0.15 -7.90
N GLU A 111 12.09 -0.51 -7.71
CA GLU A 111 12.47 -1.68 -8.52
C GLU A 111 11.50 -2.84 -8.35
N LEU A 112 11.03 -3.11 -7.12
CA LEU A 112 10.02 -4.13 -6.90
C LEU A 112 8.68 -3.76 -7.55
N ILE A 113 8.25 -2.50 -7.48
CA ILE A 113 7.04 -2.01 -8.18
C ILE A 113 7.13 -2.34 -9.68
N LEU A 114 8.28 -2.10 -10.32
CA LEU A 114 8.47 -2.42 -11.73
C LEU A 114 8.39 -3.92 -12.01
N ARG A 115 9.00 -4.76 -11.17
CA ARG A 115 8.95 -6.22 -11.33
C ARG A 115 7.53 -6.77 -11.16
N VAL A 116 6.81 -6.31 -10.14
CA VAL A 116 5.43 -6.72 -9.87
C VAL A 116 4.49 -6.25 -10.98
N ALA A 117 4.63 -5.00 -11.43
CA ALA A 117 3.91 -4.51 -12.61
C ALA A 117 4.25 -5.31 -13.90
N SER A 118 5.40 -6.00 -13.93
CA SER A 118 5.83 -6.88 -15.02
C SER A 118 5.43 -8.34 -14.83
N GLY A 119 4.72 -8.68 -13.75
CA GLY A 119 4.17 -10.02 -13.50
C GLY A 119 4.88 -10.86 -12.42
N GLU A 120 5.83 -10.30 -11.68
CA GLU A 120 6.33 -10.94 -10.45
C GLU A 120 5.22 -10.95 -9.39
N ALA A 121 4.88 -12.12 -8.85
CA ALA A 121 3.82 -12.25 -7.85
C ALA A 121 4.27 -11.72 -6.48
N THR A 122 3.41 -11.00 -5.78
CA THR A 122 3.66 -10.59 -4.39
C THR A 122 3.42 -11.74 -3.40
N CYS A 123 3.91 -11.61 -2.17
CA CYS A 123 3.65 -12.58 -1.10
C CYS A 123 2.15 -12.87 -0.91
N SER A 124 1.27 -11.85 -0.97
CA SER A 124 -0.19 -12.08 -0.88
C SER A 124 -0.72 -12.93 -2.03
N GLU A 125 -0.23 -12.70 -3.25
CA GLU A 125 -0.69 -13.44 -4.42
C GLU A 125 -0.24 -14.90 -4.35
N ALA A 126 1.02 -15.14 -3.95
CA ALA A 126 1.55 -16.49 -3.75
C ALA A 126 0.78 -17.27 -2.67
N LEU A 127 0.32 -16.60 -1.62
CA LEU A 127 -0.50 -17.17 -0.55
C LEU A 127 -2.01 -17.24 -0.88
N GLY A 128 -2.43 -16.71 -2.04
CA GLY A 128 -3.83 -16.70 -2.47
C GLY A 128 -4.74 -15.74 -1.69
N MET A 129 -4.17 -14.75 -0.99
CA MET A 129 -4.89 -13.75 -0.21
C MET A 129 -5.52 -12.67 -1.10
N GLY A 130 -6.53 -11.95 -0.58
CA GLY A 130 -7.20 -10.85 -1.30
C GLY A 130 -8.60 -11.16 -1.83
N ASN A 131 -9.18 -12.32 -1.51
CA ASN A 131 -10.57 -12.66 -1.88
C ASN A 131 -11.60 -11.86 -1.07
N ASP A 132 -11.34 -11.66 0.22
CA ASP A 132 -12.32 -11.14 1.18
C ASP A 132 -12.03 -9.66 1.53
N GLU A 133 -10.95 -9.11 0.96
CA GLU A 133 -10.44 -7.78 1.26
C GLU A 133 -10.82 -6.72 0.21
N PHE A 134 -11.60 -7.09 -0.82
CA PHE A 134 -12.22 -6.15 -1.75
C PHE A 134 -13.62 -5.78 -1.24
N VAL A 135 -13.71 -4.71 -0.45
CA VAL A 135 -14.88 -4.32 0.34
C VAL A 135 -15.31 -2.91 -0.05
N PRO A 136 -16.45 -2.72 -0.74
CA PRO A 136 -16.97 -1.40 -1.06
C PRO A 136 -17.32 -0.59 0.19
N TRP A 137 -17.26 0.74 0.09
CA TRP A 137 -17.69 1.61 1.18
C TRP A 137 -19.22 1.66 1.28
N THR A 138 -19.78 1.12 2.37
CA THR A 138 -21.19 1.28 2.70
C THR A 138 -21.43 2.62 3.41
N LEU A 139 -22.11 3.55 2.73
CA LEU A 139 -22.55 4.81 3.32
C LEU A 139 -23.89 4.62 4.03
N GLY A 140 -23.93 4.85 5.34
CA GLY A 140 -25.14 4.76 6.16
C GLY A 140 -24.95 3.91 7.41
N ALA A 141 -26.05 3.65 8.14
CA ALA A 141 -26.03 2.77 9.30
C ALA A 141 -25.92 1.30 8.84
N THR A 142 -24.85 0.63 9.23
CA THR A 142 -24.72 -0.83 9.15
C THR A 142 -25.38 -1.46 10.38
N MET A 143 -26.28 -2.43 10.15
CA MET A 143 -26.90 -3.26 11.19
C MET A 143 -25.96 -4.33 11.71
#